data_AF-A0A961AJ69-F1
#
_entry.id   AF-A0A961AJ69-F1
#
_cell.length_a   1.000
_cell.length_b   1.000
_cell.length_c   1.000
_cell.angle_alpha   90.00
_cell.angle_beta   90.00
_cell.angle_gamma   90.00
#
_symmetry.space_group_name_H-M   'P 1'
#
loop_
_entity.id
_entity.type
_entity.pdbx_description
1 polymer ?
#
loop_
_entity_poly.entity_id
_entity_poly.type
_entity_poly.pdbx_seq_one_letter_code
_entity_poly.pdbx_strand_id
1 'polypeptide(L)'
;ERTIQMAIPNPWGFAFDRWGQDFLLHTSGTTVNWALPVEVKPSFGSKTPSAPDLVPEGHKIRPTSGLEIVSSRHFPDNIQGDLIYCNAIGFLGIKSIGLEDDGTGWKTTHHDDLLQSSDGNFRPVDLEFAPDGSLYVIDWHNVLIGHMQHNARDPLRDHVHGRIYRITYPSRPLVQPAEIAGAPIATLLENLKQPEYRTRYRTRRELRQRDAAEVLPAVKAWAAQQSDTHAKLEALWVTWGLNQVDAALLQEMLRSEDFHARAAAVRVLRYNMDRVPNATALLEEAAVDAHGRVRLEAIVAASWMNDNALARKIVATAAAKPLDVWSEQAAKTASDRLAGIVEIEKPDHPTLPVPKHLKGPARKQYQLGQEVYFRDGHCGTCHQPNGKGLDPAFPSLEKSPWLAGDPERAIKLALYGLMGPMEVNGKKYDGQVPMTPFGGLLKDEELAAVLTFVRNSFGNQESPVTTEQVQTVRKATAGRVMFYQTEELLKENPLK
;
A
#
# COMPACT_ATOMS: atom_id res chain seq x y z
N GLU A 1 -8.78 -18.03 6.03
CA GLU A 1 -7.33 -18.13 6.24
C GLU A 1 -6.75 -16.72 6.29
N ARG A 2 -5.84 -16.41 7.23
CA ARG A 2 -5.16 -15.11 7.23
C ARG A 2 -3.93 -15.25 6.32
N THR A 3 -4.02 -14.79 5.09
CA THR A 3 -2.98 -15.03 4.06
C THR A 3 -1.82 -14.05 4.18
N ILE A 4 -2.03 -12.89 4.82
CA ILE A 4 -1.04 -11.82 4.97
C ILE A 4 -1.06 -11.31 6.42
N GLN A 5 0.13 -11.15 7.00
CA GLN A 5 0.33 -10.49 8.29
C GLN A 5 1.59 -9.63 8.20
N MET A 6 1.44 -8.34 7.91
CA MET A 6 2.55 -7.38 7.78
C MET A 6 2.21 -6.08 8.49
N ALA A 7 3.21 -5.21 8.66
CA ALA A 7 3.00 -3.84 9.14
C ALA A 7 2.41 -2.95 8.04
N ILE A 8 1.12 -3.08 7.79
CA ILE A 8 0.38 -2.24 6.84
C ILE A 8 -0.52 -1.24 7.58
N PRO A 9 -0.28 0.07 7.43
CA PRO A 9 -1.07 1.08 8.12
C PRO A 9 -2.36 1.36 7.33
N ASN A 10 -3.49 0.85 7.84
CA ASN A 10 -4.82 0.98 7.26
C ASN A 10 -4.91 0.39 5.83
N PRO A 11 -5.06 -0.94 5.67
CA PRO A 11 -5.01 -1.63 4.37
C PRO A 11 -6.34 -1.53 3.60
N TRP A 12 -6.73 -0.33 3.16
CA TRP A 12 -8.04 -0.15 2.53
C TRP A 12 -8.07 -0.48 1.02
N GLY A 13 -6.97 -0.25 0.30
CA GLY A 13 -6.90 -0.53 -1.14
C GLY A 13 -6.35 -1.92 -1.43
N PHE A 14 -7.09 -2.69 -2.23
CA PHE A 14 -6.68 -4.02 -2.71
C PHE A 14 -7.16 -4.23 -4.15
N ALA A 15 -6.25 -4.55 -5.07
CA ALA A 15 -6.57 -4.78 -6.49
C ALA A 15 -5.91 -6.05 -7.03
N PHE A 16 -6.48 -6.62 -8.09
CA PHE A 16 -5.95 -7.80 -8.78
C PHE A 16 -5.72 -7.50 -10.25
N ASP A 17 -4.55 -7.84 -10.79
CA ASP A 17 -4.29 -7.73 -12.22
C ASP A 17 -5.04 -8.81 -13.02
N ARG A 18 -4.82 -8.79 -14.34
CA ARG A 18 -5.39 -9.76 -15.27
C ARG A 18 -5.03 -11.22 -14.94
N TRP A 19 -3.86 -11.45 -14.36
CA TRP A 19 -3.28 -12.75 -14.08
C TRP A 19 -3.46 -13.20 -12.62
N GLY A 20 -4.18 -12.40 -11.82
CA GLY A 20 -4.50 -12.70 -10.43
C GLY A 20 -3.40 -12.33 -9.44
N GLN A 21 -2.40 -11.54 -9.85
CA GLN A 21 -1.45 -10.90 -8.94
C GLN A 21 -2.15 -9.78 -8.17
N ASP A 22 -1.83 -9.67 -6.88
CA ASP A 22 -2.53 -8.84 -5.93
C ASP A 22 -1.69 -7.70 -5.36
N PHE A 23 -2.30 -6.53 -5.23
CA PHE A 23 -1.64 -5.28 -4.84
C PHE A 23 -2.34 -4.64 -3.66
N LEU A 24 -1.53 -4.07 -2.75
CA LEU A 24 -1.96 -3.51 -1.47
C LEU A 24 -1.56 -2.05 -1.37
N LEU A 25 -2.51 -1.20 -1.00
CA LEU A 25 -2.26 0.22 -0.74
C LEU A 25 -2.12 0.49 0.76
N HIS A 26 -1.05 1.18 1.15
CA HIS A 26 -0.86 1.66 2.52
C HIS A 26 -1.56 3.02 2.68
N THR A 27 -2.84 3.04 3.08
CA THR A 27 -3.67 4.27 3.12
C THR A 27 -3.06 5.37 3.99
N SER A 28 -2.57 5.03 5.19
CA SER A 28 -1.92 6.00 6.07
C SER A 28 -0.41 6.16 5.80
N GLY A 29 0.13 5.38 4.88
CA GLY A 29 1.51 5.45 4.40
C GLY A 29 1.59 6.04 2.98
N THR A 30 2.71 5.80 2.31
CA THR A 30 2.98 6.30 0.95
C THR A 30 3.25 5.17 -0.04
N THR A 31 3.00 3.92 0.37
CA THR A 31 3.53 2.72 -0.28
C THR A 31 2.42 1.92 -0.94
N VAL A 32 2.75 1.34 -2.08
CA VAL A 32 1.95 0.30 -2.73
C VAL A 32 2.82 -0.93 -2.81
N ASN A 33 2.33 -2.08 -2.34
CA ASN A 33 3.09 -3.33 -2.39
C ASN A 33 2.41 -4.36 -3.28
N TRP A 34 3.22 -5.16 -3.96
CA TRP A 34 2.78 -6.46 -4.48
C TRP A 34 2.72 -7.44 -3.31
N ALA A 35 1.59 -8.12 -3.15
CA ALA A 35 1.28 -8.90 -1.97
C ALA A 35 1.94 -10.28 -1.95
N LEU A 36 2.20 -10.90 -3.11
CA LEU A 36 2.73 -12.27 -3.19
C LEU A 36 3.96 -12.51 -2.29
N PRO A 37 5.02 -11.66 -2.29
CA PRO A 37 6.18 -11.85 -1.42
C PRO A 37 5.86 -11.94 0.08
N VAL A 38 4.74 -11.36 0.52
CA VAL A 38 4.35 -11.30 1.94
C VAL A 38 3.29 -12.33 2.32
N GLU A 39 2.82 -13.15 1.37
CA GLU A 39 1.82 -14.21 1.59
C GLU A 39 2.39 -15.51 2.18
N VAL A 40 3.68 -15.53 2.53
CA VAL A 40 4.31 -16.64 3.28
C VAL A 40 3.52 -16.88 4.56
N LYS A 41 3.24 -18.16 4.88
CA LYS A 41 2.43 -18.58 6.04
C LYS A 41 2.81 -17.77 7.28
N PRO A 42 1.88 -17.00 7.86
CA PRO A 42 2.20 -16.13 8.99
C PRO A 42 2.43 -16.96 10.26
N SER A 43 3.45 -16.56 11.01
CA SER A 43 3.66 -17.01 12.38
C SER A 43 2.85 -16.13 13.32
N PHE A 44 2.12 -16.73 14.26
CA PHE A 44 1.33 -15.98 15.22
C PHE A 44 2.21 -14.98 15.99
N GLY A 45 1.77 -13.73 16.09
CA GLY A 45 2.52 -12.67 16.76
C GLY A 45 3.72 -12.13 16.00
N SER A 46 3.98 -12.58 14.77
CA SER A 46 5.08 -12.05 13.95
C SER A 46 4.62 -11.43 12.64
N LYS A 47 5.24 -10.31 12.25
CA LYS A 47 4.98 -9.62 10.98
C LYS A 47 5.92 -10.18 9.91
N THR A 48 5.36 -10.57 8.77
CA THR A 48 6.11 -10.81 7.54
C THR A 48 6.78 -9.51 7.11
N PRO A 49 8.11 -9.51 6.85
CA PRO A 49 8.81 -8.35 6.31
C PRO A 49 8.16 -7.86 5.01
N SER A 50 8.09 -6.54 4.84
CA SER A 50 7.43 -5.91 3.69
C SER A 50 8.07 -6.25 2.35
N ALA A 51 7.30 -6.13 1.27
CA ALA A 51 7.79 -6.17 -0.10
C ALA A 51 8.37 -4.82 -0.54
N PRO A 52 9.15 -4.76 -1.64
CA PRO A 52 9.55 -3.51 -2.27
C PRO A 52 8.35 -2.61 -2.60
N ASP A 53 8.56 -1.29 -2.49
CA ASP A 53 7.56 -0.27 -2.79
C ASP A 53 7.43 -0.10 -4.31
N LEU A 54 6.20 -0.13 -4.82
CA LEU A 54 5.89 0.05 -6.23
C LEU A 54 5.77 1.52 -6.62
N VAL A 55 5.65 2.44 -5.65
CA VAL A 55 5.51 3.87 -5.94
C VAL A 55 6.84 4.45 -6.43
N PRO A 56 6.91 4.99 -7.66
CA PRO A 56 8.12 5.60 -8.20
C PRO A 56 8.63 6.75 -7.32
N GLU A 57 9.95 6.91 -7.25
CA GLU A 57 10.59 7.97 -6.47
C GLU A 57 10.08 9.35 -6.88
N GLY A 58 9.81 10.22 -5.91
CA GLY A 58 9.25 11.56 -6.14
C GLY A 58 7.74 11.63 -6.34
N HIS A 59 7.03 10.49 -6.47
CA HIS A 59 5.58 10.45 -6.67
C HIS A 59 4.78 9.99 -5.45
N LYS A 60 5.46 9.85 -4.30
CA LYS A 60 4.84 9.47 -3.03
C LYS A 60 3.85 10.52 -2.55
N ILE A 61 2.69 10.05 -2.11
CA ILE A 61 1.55 10.85 -1.62
C ILE A 61 0.95 10.16 -0.39
N ARG A 62 0.33 10.94 0.51
CA ARG A 62 -0.44 10.43 1.66
C ARG A 62 -1.49 11.47 2.12
N PRO A 63 -2.59 11.05 2.76
CA PRO A 63 -3.07 9.68 2.84
C PRO A 63 -3.68 9.25 1.50
N THR A 64 -3.45 7.99 1.16
CA THR A 64 -3.95 7.38 -0.07
C THR A 64 -5.25 6.62 0.18
N SER A 65 -6.11 6.47 -0.82
CA SER A 65 -7.34 5.68 -0.75
C SER A 65 -7.75 5.22 -2.13
N GLY A 66 -8.63 4.23 -2.26
CA GLY A 66 -9.01 3.66 -3.56
C GLY A 66 -7.82 3.01 -4.28
N LEU A 67 -8.01 1.79 -4.79
CA LEU A 67 -6.98 1.14 -5.61
C LEU A 67 -7.67 0.34 -6.70
N GLU A 68 -7.32 0.61 -7.94
CA GLU A 68 -7.85 -0.11 -9.09
C GLU A 68 -6.77 -0.28 -10.16
N ILE A 69 -6.99 -1.23 -11.06
CA ILE A 69 -6.17 -1.40 -12.26
C ILE A 69 -6.98 -0.97 -13.49
N VAL A 70 -6.37 -0.15 -14.34
CA VAL A 70 -6.97 0.27 -15.60
C VAL A 70 -7.19 -0.95 -16.50
N SER A 71 -8.45 -1.36 -16.66
CA SER A 71 -8.85 -2.52 -17.44
C SER A 71 -10.14 -2.23 -18.20
N SER A 72 -10.04 -1.32 -19.17
CA SER A 72 -11.18 -0.84 -19.96
C SER A 72 -10.72 -0.30 -21.30
N ARG A 73 -11.18 -0.88 -22.40
CA ARG A 73 -10.89 -0.37 -23.76
C ARG A 73 -11.42 1.04 -24.02
N HIS A 74 -12.30 1.55 -23.17
CA HIS A 74 -12.74 2.94 -23.23
C HIS A 74 -11.57 3.91 -22.96
N PHE A 75 -10.58 3.49 -22.17
CA PHE A 75 -9.37 4.27 -21.86
C PHE A 75 -8.23 3.95 -22.85
N PRO A 76 -7.23 4.84 -23.00
CA PRO A 76 -6.08 4.62 -23.88
C PRO A 76 -5.33 3.30 -23.65
N ASP A 77 -4.69 2.77 -24.71
CA ASP A 77 -4.02 1.47 -24.66
C ASP A 77 -2.72 1.52 -23.87
N ASN A 78 -2.05 2.69 -23.85
CA ASN A 78 -0.78 2.91 -23.16
C ASN A 78 -0.88 2.97 -21.63
N ILE A 79 -2.10 2.95 -21.08
CA ILE A 79 -2.33 2.94 -19.62
C ILE A 79 -3.07 1.68 -19.15
N GLN A 80 -3.34 0.71 -20.04
CA GLN A 80 -3.97 -0.55 -19.62
C GLN A 80 -3.01 -1.33 -18.74
N GLY A 81 -3.47 -1.76 -17.56
CA GLY A 81 -2.64 -2.44 -16.55
C GLY A 81 -2.03 -1.50 -15.51
N ASP A 82 -2.15 -0.18 -15.68
CA ASP A 82 -1.69 0.78 -14.68
C ASP A 82 -2.48 0.65 -13.37
N LEU A 83 -1.78 0.79 -12.24
CA LEU A 83 -2.41 1.00 -10.93
C LEU A 83 -2.79 2.46 -10.78
N ILE A 84 -4.03 2.72 -10.37
CA ILE A 84 -4.53 4.06 -10.06
C ILE A 84 -5.06 4.12 -8.63
N TYR A 85 -4.78 5.24 -7.95
CA TYR A 85 -5.15 5.43 -6.54
C TYR A 85 -5.31 6.91 -6.20
N CYS A 86 -6.16 7.19 -5.22
CA CYS A 86 -6.54 8.54 -4.80
C CYS A 86 -5.64 9.08 -3.71
N ASN A 87 -5.63 10.41 -3.56
CA ASN A 87 -5.11 11.10 -2.40
C ASN A 87 -5.89 12.38 -2.12
N ALA A 88 -5.93 12.75 -0.84
CA ALA A 88 -6.81 13.79 -0.33
C ALA A 88 -6.07 14.93 0.42
N ILE A 89 -4.73 14.89 0.55
CA ILE A 89 -3.92 15.94 1.22
C ILE A 89 -2.71 16.32 0.36
N GLY A 90 -2.49 17.61 0.11
CA GLY A 90 -1.41 18.10 -0.75
C GLY A 90 -1.73 17.89 -2.22
N PHE A 91 -1.61 16.66 -2.72
CA PHE A 91 -2.07 16.28 -4.06
C PHE A 91 -3.53 15.83 -4.02
N LEU A 92 -4.46 16.65 -4.51
CA LEU A 92 -5.90 16.33 -4.50
C LEU A 92 -6.30 15.68 -5.83
N GLY A 93 -6.22 14.35 -5.92
CA GLY A 93 -6.28 13.72 -7.23
C GLY A 93 -6.14 12.20 -7.25
N ILE A 94 -5.88 11.69 -8.46
CA ILE A 94 -5.67 10.29 -8.78
C ILE A 94 -4.33 10.14 -9.49
N LYS A 95 -3.40 9.40 -8.89
CA LYS A 95 -2.09 9.08 -9.49
C LYS A 95 -2.16 7.79 -10.28
N SER A 96 -1.24 7.64 -11.23
CA SER A 96 -1.03 6.41 -12.00
C SER A 96 0.40 5.85 -11.80
N ILE A 97 0.51 4.52 -11.74
CA ILE A 97 1.77 3.76 -11.74
C ILE A 97 1.71 2.74 -12.88
N GLY A 98 2.61 2.87 -13.85
CA GLY A 98 2.84 1.87 -14.88
C GLY A 98 3.56 0.66 -14.31
N LEU A 99 3.11 -0.54 -14.71
CA LEU A 99 3.69 -1.82 -14.30
C LEU A 99 4.26 -2.56 -15.52
N GLU A 100 5.54 -2.91 -15.45
CA GLU A 100 6.21 -3.76 -16.42
C GLU A 100 6.78 -5.00 -15.71
N ASP A 101 6.68 -6.17 -16.34
CA ASP A 101 7.33 -7.38 -15.82
C ASP A 101 8.85 -7.20 -15.81
N ASP A 102 9.49 -7.43 -14.65
CA ASP A 102 10.95 -7.40 -14.52
C ASP A 102 11.42 -8.46 -13.51
N GLY A 103 12.10 -9.49 -14.04
CA GLY A 103 12.55 -10.63 -13.25
C GLY A 103 11.37 -11.37 -12.59
N THR A 104 11.38 -11.49 -11.26
CA THR A 104 10.29 -12.11 -10.50
C THR A 104 9.07 -11.19 -10.38
N GLY A 105 9.30 -9.89 -10.24
CA GLY A 105 8.29 -8.91 -9.89
C GLY A 105 8.12 -7.85 -10.97
N TRP A 106 8.29 -6.60 -10.58
CA TRP A 106 7.85 -5.44 -11.36
C TRP A 106 8.92 -4.37 -11.47
N LYS A 107 8.99 -3.73 -12.63
CA LYS A 107 9.57 -2.41 -12.81
C LYS A 107 8.43 -1.40 -12.90
N THR A 108 8.55 -0.28 -12.20
CA THR A 108 7.49 0.72 -12.11
C THR A 108 7.91 2.09 -12.62
N THR A 109 6.97 2.78 -13.26
CA THR A 109 7.12 4.14 -13.77
C THR A 109 5.92 4.98 -13.35
N HIS A 110 6.11 6.29 -13.24
CA HIS A 110 4.96 7.18 -13.09
C HIS A 110 4.43 7.52 -14.48
N HIS A 111 3.13 7.31 -14.67
CA HIS A 111 2.37 7.86 -15.79
C HIS A 111 1.58 9.07 -15.33
N ASP A 112 1.11 9.89 -16.27
CA ASP A 112 0.42 11.15 -15.98
C ASP A 112 -0.70 11.00 -14.92
N ASP A 113 -0.84 12.01 -14.07
CA ASP A 113 -1.91 12.09 -13.08
C ASP A 113 -3.28 12.11 -13.80
N LEU A 114 -4.14 11.13 -13.52
CA LEU A 114 -5.42 10.96 -14.21
C LEU A 114 -6.39 12.12 -13.93
N LEU A 115 -6.34 12.64 -12.71
CA LEU A 115 -7.18 13.75 -12.25
C LEU A 115 -6.44 14.52 -11.17
N GLN A 116 -6.44 15.85 -11.26
CA GLN A 116 -6.02 16.72 -10.18
C GLN A 116 -7.02 17.87 -10.05
N SER A 117 -7.40 18.19 -8.82
CA SER A 117 -8.31 19.28 -8.50
C SER A 117 -7.60 20.44 -7.82
N SER A 118 -7.99 21.66 -8.15
CA SER A 118 -7.67 22.89 -7.42
C SER A 118 -8.71 23.23 -6.35
N ASP A 119 -9.84 22.53 -6.32
CA ASP A 119 -10.83 22.64 -5.25
C ASP A 119 -10.23 22.09 -3.96
N GLY A 120 -9.95 23.00 -3.03
CA GLY A 120 -9.37 22.69 -1.73
C GLY A 120 -10.21 21.72 -0.90
N ASN A 121 -11.47 21.44 -1.25
CA ASN A 121 -12.35 20.48 -0.59
C ASN A 121 -12.46 19.14 -1.32
N PHE A 122 -11.81 18.94 -2.47
CA PHE A 122 -11.84 17.67 -3.20
C PHE A 122 -11.10 16.57 -2.42
N ARG A 123 -11.80 15.49 -2.10
CA ARG A 123 -11.37 14.33 -1.31
C ARG A 123 -11.82 13.04 -2.00
N PRO A 124 -11.14 12.62 -3.07
CA PRO A 124 -11.47 11.37 -3.74
C PRO A 124 -11.21 10.21 -2.78
N VAL A 125 -12.19 9.33 -2.60
CA VAL A 125 -12.16 8.27 -1.58
C VAL A 125 -11.97 6.90 -2.22
N ASP A 126 -12.74 6.60 -3.27
CA ASP A 126 -12.72 5.31 -3.95
C ASP A 126 -13.04 5.47 -5.44
N LEU A 127 -12.64 4.48 -6.25
CA LEU A 127 -12.77 4.52 -7.71
C LEU A 127 -12.97 3.14 -8.32
N GLU A 128 -13.90 3.04 -9.28
CA GLU A 128 -14.41 1.75 -9.75
C GLU A 128 -14.81 1.82 -11.23
N PHE A 129 -14.37 0.86 -12.05
CA PHE A 129 -14.80 0.77 -13.45
C PHE A 129 -16.25 0.27 -13.58
N ALA A 130 -17.06 1.02 -14.32
CA ALA A 130 -18.42 0.66 -14.65
C ALA A 130 -18.50 -0.34 -15.81
N PRO A 131 -19.64 -1.05 -15.98
CA PRO A 131 -19.85 -2.00 -17.09
C PRO A 131 -19.71 -1.40 -18.48
N ASP A 132 -19.92 -0.09 -18.61
CA ASP A 132 -19.75 0.65 -19.86
C ASP A 132 -18.31 1.13 -20.09
N GLY A 133 -17.37 0.67 -19.26
CA GLY A 133 -15.96 0.99 -19.34
C GLY A 133 -15.57 2.38 -18.82
N SER A 134 -16.52 3.22 -18.39
CA SER A 134 -16.19 4.49 -17.72
C SER A 134 -15.70 4.26 -16.29
N LEU A 135 -14.95 5.20 -15.74
CA LEU A 135 -14.45 5.13 -14.35
C LEU A 135 -15.31 6.03 -13.46
N TYR A 136 -15.84 5.49 -12.37
CA TYR A 136 -16.53 6.29 -11.35
C TYR A 136 -15.58 6.62 -10.21
N VAL A 137 -15.66 7.84 -9.68
CA VAL A 137 -14.89 8.29 -8.52
C VAL A 137 -15.85 8.93 -7.54
N ILE A 138 -15.81 8.48 -6.29
CA ILE A 138 -16.55 9.11 -5.21
C ILE A 138 -15.67 10.12 -4.49
N ASP A 139 -16.22 11.28 -4.22
CA ASP A 139 -15.55 12.38 -3.54
C ASP A 139 -16.38 12.77 -2.31
N TRP A 140 -15.75 12.70 -1.14
CA TRP A 140 -16.40 13.07 0.11
C TRP A 140 -16.68 14.58 0.21
N HIS A 141 -15.99 15.40 -0.59
CA HIS A 141 -16.10 16.87 -0.68
C HIS A 141 -16.23 17.56 0.69
N ASN A 142 -15.10 17.68 1.40
CA ASN A 142 -15.13 18.18 2.77
C ASN A 142 -13.99 19.15 3.07
N VAL A 143 -14.30 20.20 3.83
CA VAL A 143 -13.32 21.19 4.30
C VAL A 143 -12.36 20.55 5.29
N LEU A 144 -12.89 19.74 6.22
CA LEU A 144 -12.11 19.17 7.30
C LEU A 144 -11.64 17.74 7.00
N ILE A 145 -10.33 17.50 7.18
CA ILE A 145 -9.70 16.20 6.95
C ILE A 145 -9.15 15.65 8.26
N GLY A 146 -9.36 14.35 8.47
CA GLY A 146 -8.83 13.64 9.62
C GLY A 146 -9.50 14.06 10.94
N HIS A 147 -9.18 13.32 12.00
CA HIS A 147 -9.70 13.55 13.36
C HIS A 147 -8.60 13.93 14.36
N MET A 148 -7.34 14.02 13.91
CA MET A 148 -6.19 14.36 14.76
C MET A 148 -6.05 15.87 14.91
N GLN A 149 -6.25 16.62 13.83
CA GLN A 149 -6.11 18.07 13.78
C GLN A 149 -7.40 18.82 14.14
N HIS A 150 -8.55 18.17 13.96
CA HIS A 150 -9.88 18.76 14.14
C HIS A 150 -10.77 17.82 14.95
N ASN A 151 -11.63 18.39 15.81
CA ASN A 151 -12.57 17.60 16.61
C ASN A 151 -13.54 16.81 15.70
N ALA A 152 -13.90 15.58 16.09
CA ALA A 152 -14.88 14.78 15.34
C ALA A 152 -16.30 15.41 15.30
N ARG A 153 -16.61 16.32 16.23
CA ARG A 153 -17.88 17.07 16.32
C ARG A 153 -17.78 18.50 15.77
N ASP A 154 -16.72 18.82 15.05
CA ASP A 154 -16.56 20.16 14.46
C ASP A 154 -17.75 20.44 13.52
N PRO A 155 -18.50 21.55 13.71
CA PRO A 155 -19.70 21.85 12.93
C PRO A 155 -19.42 22.10 11.45
N LEU A 156 -18.15 22.32 11.06
CA LEU A 156 -17.76 22.45 9.65
C LEU A 156 -17.58 21.10 8.94
N ARG A 157 -17.75 19.97 9.64
CA ARG A 157 -17.77 18.65 9.00
C ARG A 157 -19.09 18.46 8.28
N ASP A 158 -19.02 18.32 6.96
CA ASP A 158 -20.18 17.89 6.18
C ASP A 158 -20.41 16.38 6.36
N HIS A 159 -21.61 16.01 6.76
CA HIS A 159 -22.02 14.62 7.01
C HIS A 159 -23.09 14.13 6.01
N VAL A 160 -23.54 14.97 5.09
CA VAL A 160 -24.72 14.70 4.25
C VAL A 160 -24.48 14.90 2.76
N HIS A 161 -23.43 15.63 2.36
CA HIS A 161 -23.08 15.82 0.95
C HIS A 161 -21.82 15.07 0.53
N GLY A 162 -21.75 14.81 -0.77
CA GLY A 162 -20.62 14.22 -1.48
C GLY A 162 -20.86 14.33 -2.99
N ARG A 163 -19.85 14.01 -3.79
CA ARG A 163 -19.91 14.07 -5.25
C ARG A 163 -19.57 12.70 -5.85
N ILE A 164 -20.16 12.42 -7.00
CA ILE A 164 -19.83 11.24 -7.82
C ILE A 164 -19.44 11.75 -9.19
N TYR A 165 -18.22 11.47 -9.59
CA TYR A 165 -17.70 11.79 -10.93
C TYR A 165 -17.74 10.55 -11.81
N ARG A 166 -18.06 10.74 -13.08
CA ARG A 166 -17.93 9.74 -14.13
C ARG A 166 -16.89 10.23 -15.12
N ILE A 167 -15.77 9.52 -15.22
CA ILE A 167 -14.66 9.83 -16.12
C ILE A 167 -14.79 8.98 -17.37
N THR A 168 -14.80 9.66 -18.52
CA THR A 168 -14.90 9.07 -19.85
C THR A 168 -13.80 9.63 -20.74
N TYR A 169 -13.40 8.88 -21.77
CA TYR A 169 -12.47 9.32 -22.79
C TYR A 169 -13.24 9.65 -24.09
N PRO A 170 -13.53 10.93 -24.39
CA PRO A 170 -14.56 11.29 -25.38
C PRO A 170 -14.31 10.81 -26.82
N SER A 171 -13.05 10.57 -27.19
CA SER A 171 -12.68 10.08 -28.52
C SER A 171 -12.73 8.56 -28.66
N ARG A 172 -13.09 7.83 -27.61
CA ARG A 172 -13.30 6.37 -27.62
C ARG A 172 -14.76 6.04 -27.26
N PRO A 173 -15.39 5.06 -27.92
CA PRO A 173 -16.75 4.65 -27.56
C PRO A 173 -16.76 4.07 -26.14
N LEU A 174 -17.91 4.18 -25.45
CA LEU A 174 -18.16 3.39 -24.26
C LEU A 174 -18.16 1.90 -24.62
N VAL A 175 -17.76 1.06 -23.67
CA VAL A 175 -17.88 -0.38 -23.79
C VAL A 175 -19.36 -0.74 -23.76
N GLN A 176 -19.80 -1.66 -24.62
CA GLN A 176 -21.14 -2.22 -24.52
C GLN A 176 -21.18 -3.18 -23.31
N PRO A 177 -22.04 -2.94 -22.30
CA PRO A 177 -22.12 -3.83 -21.15
C PRO A 177 -22.49 -5.25 -21.58
N ALA A 178 -21.73 -6.24 -21.08
CA ALA A 178 -22.04 -7.64 -21.31
C ALA A 178 -23.33 -8.05 -20.59
N GLU A 179 -24.10 -8.94 -21.21
CA GLU A 179 -25.25 -9.56 -20.57
C GLU A 179 -24.76 -10.58 -19.53
N ILE A 180 -25.17 -10.41 -18.27
CA ILE A 180 -24.75 -11.27 -17.15
C ILE A 180 -25.97 -11.80 -16.41
N ALA A 181 -26.77 -10.92 -15.82
CA ALA A 181 -27.97 -11.32 -15.10
C ALA A 181 -28.97 -11.97 -16.05
N GLY A 182 -29.33 -13.23 -15.78
CA GLY A 182 -30.24 -14.01 -16.63
C GLY A 182 -29.60 -14.59 -17.91
N ALA A 183 -28.33 -14.29 -18.20
CA ALA A 183 -27.67 -14.80 -19.39
C ALA A 183 -27.50 -16.33 -19.34
N PRO A 184 -27.60 -17.03 -20.48
CA PRO A 184 -27.25 -18.45 -20.57
C PRO A 184 -25.78 -18.70 -20.21
N ILE A 185 -25.47 -19.90 -19.68
CA ILE A 185 -24.10 -20.31 -19.34
C ILE A 185 -23.14 -20.11 -20.53
N ALA A 186 -23.57 -20.45 -21.75
CA ALA A 186 -22.75 -20.26 -22.96
C ALA A 186 -22.36 -18.78 -23.18
N THR A 187 -23.30 -17.84 -22.99
CA THR A 187 -23.04 -16.40 -23.08
C THR A 187 -22.08 -15.95 -21.99
N LEU A 188 -22.27 -16.43 -20.75
CA LEU A 188 -21.38 -16.13 -19.64
C LEU A 188 -19.95 -16.61 -19.92
N LEU A 189 -19.76 -17.80 -20.49
CA LEU A 189 -18.43 -18.29 -20.83
C LEU A 189 -17.74 -17.43 -21.89
N GLU A 190 -18.46 -16.95 -22.91
CA GLU A 190 -17.90 -16.00 -23.88
C GLU A 190 -17.53 -14.64 -23.26
N ASN A 191 -18.25 -14.19 -22.23
CA ASN A 191 -17.90 -12.95 -21.51
C ASN A 191 -16.52 -13.03 -20.84
N LEU A 192 -16.01 -14.23 -20.52
CA LEU A 192 -14.69 -14.40 -19.89
C LEU A 192 -13.54 -13.99 -20.83
N LYS A 193 -13.77 -13.86 -22.14
CA LYS A 193 -12.78 -13.41 -23.12
C LYS A 193 -12.65 -11.88 -23.18
N GLN A 194 -13.59 -11.15 -22.58
CA GLN A 194 -13.57 -9.68 -22.62
C GLN A 194 -12.33 -9.15 -21.90
N PRO A 195 -11.67 -8.08 -22.39
CA PRO A 195 -10.53 -7.48 -21.74
C PRO A 195 -10.89 -6.71 -20.46
N GLU A 196 -12.15 -6.31 -20.28
CA GLU A 196 -12.63 -5.63 -19.08
C GLU A 196 -12.67 -6.56 -17.85
N TYR A 197 -11.83 -6.30 -16.85
CA TYR A 197 -11.79 -7.07 -15.60
C TYR A 197 -13.16 -7.16 -14.92
N ARG A 198 -13.89 -6.04 -14.82
CA ARG A 198 -15.18 -6.00 -14.11
C ARG A 198 -16.26 -6.84 -14.79
N THR A 199 -16.19 -7.04 -16.11
CA THR A 199 -17.03 -8.00 -16.84
C THR A 199 -16.70 -9.44 -16.47
N ARG A 200 -15.41 -9.82 -16.52
CA ARG A 200 -14.97 -11.18 -16.16
C ARG A 200 -15.25 -11.50 -14.68
N TYR A 201 -14.97 -10.56 -13.78
CA TYR A 201 -15.25 -10.67 -12.35
C TYR A 201 -16.73 -10.96 -12.06
N ARG A 202 -17.65 -10.17 -12.64
CA ARG A 202 -19.09 -10.36 -12.45
C ARG A 202 -19.59 -11.66 -13.09
N THR A 203 -19.04 -12.02 -14.25
CA THR A 203 -19.33 -13.30 -14.93
C THR A 203 -18.93 -14.50 -14.08
N ARG A 204 -17.71 -14.51 -13.51
CA ARG A 204 -17.27 -15.57 -12.58
C ARG A 204 -18.16 -15.66 -11.35
N ARG A 205 -18.59 -14.52 -10.80
CA ARG A 205 -19.53 -14.48 -9.66
C ARG A 205 -20.89 -15.05 -10.01
N GLU A 206 -21.40 -14.75 -11.19
CA GLU A 206 -22.68 -15.29 -11.69
C GLU A 206 -22.59 -16.80 -11.87
N LEU A 207 -21.57 -17.29 -12.59
CA LEU A 207 -21.32 -18.72 -12.80
C LEU A 207 -21.18 -19.48 -11.46
N ARG A 208 -20.57 -18.88 -10.45
CA ARG A 208 -20.42 -19.47 -9.11
C ARG A 208 -21.76 -19.71 -8.39
N GLN A 209 -22.82 -18.98 -8.75
CA GLN A 209 -24.15 -19.12 -8.15
C GLN A 209 -25.03 -20.14 -8.88
N ARG A 210 -24.59 -20.64 -10.04
CA ARG A 210 -25.32 -21.63 -10.84
C ARG A 210 -25.03 -23.05 -10.35
N ASP A 211 -25.86 -24.00 -10.80
CA ASP A 211 -25.64 -25.41 -10.50
C ASP A 211 -24.31 -25.88 -11.09
N ALA A 212 -23.41 -26.36 -10.24
CA ALA A 212 -22.12 -26.89 -10.66
C ALA A 212 -22.26 -28.06 -11.64
N ALA A 213 -23.34 -28.86 -11.55
CA ALA A 213 -23.61 -29.97 -12.46
C ALA A 213 -23.87 -29.49 -13.91
N GLU A 214 -24.33 -28.25 -14.10
CA GLU A 214 -24.53 -27.65 -15.41
C GLU A 214 -23.28 -26.88 -15.88
N VAL A 215 -22.64 -26.12 -14.97
CA VAL A 215 -21.51 -25.26 -15.32
C VAL A 215 -20.24 -26.07 -15.61
N LEU A 216 -19.93 -27.09 -14.81
CA LEU A 216 -18.66 -27.82 -14.94
C LEU A 216 -18.50 -28.53 -16.30
N PRO A 217 -19.51 -29.24 -16.84
CA PRO A 217 -19.41 -29.79 -18.19
C PRO A 217 -19.27 -28.69 -19.25
N ALA A 218 -20.02 -27.60 -19.12
CA ALA A 218 -20.02 -26.50 -20.09
C ALA A 218 -18.67 -25.77 -20.14
N VAL A 219 -18.09 -25.41 -19.00
CA VAL A 219 -16.80 -24.70 -18.94
C VAL A 219 -15.66 -25.56 -19.45
N LYS A 220 -15.68 -26.88 -19.21
CA LYS A 220 -14.68 -27.81 -19.75
C LYS A 220 -14.77 -27.93 -21.27
N ALA A 221 -15.98 -28.11 -21.79
CA ALA A 221 -16.22 -28.18 -23.23
C ALA A 221 -15.82 -26.88 -23.93
N TRP A 222 -16.11 -25.74 -23.31
CA TRP A 222 -15.71 -24.42 -23.80
C TRP A 222 -14.19 -24.23 -23.76
N ALA A 223 -13.52 -24.56 -22.65
CA ALA A 223 -12.08 -24.41 -22.48
C ALA A 223 -11.28 -25.22 -23.51
N ALA A 224 -11.74 -26.43 -23.84
CA ALA A 224 -11.13 -27.29 -24.86
C ALA A 224 -11.12 -26.66 -26.27
N GLN A 225 -11.98 -25.67 -26.54
CA GLN A 225 -12.05 -24.97 -27.82
C GLN A 225 -11.21 -23.68 -27.84
N GLN A 226 -10.67 -23.24 -26.71
CA GLN A 226 -9.92 -22.00 -26.64
C GLN A 226 -8.45 -22.22 -27.03
N SER A 227 -7.88 -21.27 -27.77
CA SER A 227 -6.43 -21.16 -27.99
C SER A 227 -5.78 -20.13 -27.08
N ASP A 228 -6.54 -19.14 -26.60
CA ASP A 228 -6.07 -18.11 -25.68
C ASP A 228 -5.79 -18.69 -24.29
N THR A 229 -4.55 -18.53 -23.83
CA THR A 229 -4.09 -19.00 -22.51
C THR A 229 -4.91 -18.36 -21.38
N HIS A 230 -5.24 -17.08 -21.50
CA HIS A 230 -5.99 -16.39 -20.45
C HIS A 230 -7.43 -16.89 -20.34
N ALA A 231 -8.11 -17.14 -21.46
CA ALA A 231 -9.42 -17.79 -21.47
C ALA A 231 -9.41 -19.16 -20.77
N LYS A 232 -8.37 -19.98 -20.98
CA LYS A 232 -8.22 -21.26 -20.26
C LYS A 232 -7.98 -21.08 -18.76
N LEU A 233 -7.21 -20.06 -18.38
CA LEU A 233 -7.01 -19.70 -16.98
C LEU A 233 -8.33 -19.23 -16.32
N GLU A 234 -9.16 -18.45 -17.04
CA GLU A 234 -10.50 -18.08 -16.58
C GLU A 234 -11.39 -19.32 -16.37
N ALA A 235 -11.33 -20.32 -17.26
CA ALA A 235 -12.00 -21.60 -17.05
C ALA A 235 -11.51 -22.31 -15.77
N LEU A 236 -10.19 -22.37 -15.54
CA LEU A 236 -9.63 -22.93 -14.31
C LEU A 236 -10.18 -22.21 -13.07
N TRP A 237 -10.20 -20.87 -13.08
CA TRP A 237 -10.74 -20.07 -11.97
C TRP A 237 -12.26 -20.24 -11.77
N VAL A 238 -13.04 -20.48 -12.83
CA VAL A 238 -14.46 -20.84 -12.70
C VAL A 238 -14.62 -22.18 -11.98
N THR A 239 -13.88 -23.22 -12.38
CA THR A 239 -13.95 -24.54 -11.72
C THR A 239 -13.51 -24.48 -10.26
N TRP A 240 -12.42 -23.74 -9.97
CA TRP A 240 -11.98 -23.49 -8.60
C TRP A 240 -13.03 -22.69 -7.79
N GLY A 241 -13.65 -21.68 -8.40
CA GLY A 241 -14.71 -20.89 -7.79
C GLY A 241 -15.95 -21.70 -7.41
N LEU A 242 -16.22 -22.81 -8.11
CA LEU A 242 -17.26 -23.80 -7.79
C LEU A 242 -16.81 -24.85 -6.77
N ASN A 243 -15.64 -24.65 -6.13
CA ASN A 243 -15.06 -25.57 -5.16
C ASN A 243 -14.76 -26.97 -5.74
N GLN A 244 -14.63 -27.08 -7.06
CA GLN A 244 -14.38 -28.33 -7.81
C GLN A 244 -13.33 -28.07 -8.90
N VAL A 245 -12.10 -27.76 -8.46
CA VAL A 245 -10.98 -27.45 -9.37
C VAL A 245 -10.76 -28.57 -10.40
N ASP A 246 -10.64 -28.20 -11.67
CA ASP A 246 -10.33 -29.16 -12.72
C ASP A 246 -8.83 -29.45 -12.77
N ALA A 247 -8.46 -30.70 -12.46
CA ALA A 247 -7.06 -31.12 -12.38
C ALA A 247 -6.36 -31.13 -13.76
N ALA A 248 -7.09 -31.35 -14.85
CA ALA A 248 -6.50 -31.36 -16.19
C ALA A 248 -6.17 -29.93 -16.64
N LEU A 249 -7.11 -28.99 -16.48
CA LEU A 249 -6.87 -27.56 -16.72
C LEU A 249 -5.76 -27.02 -15.81
N LEU A 250 -5.71 -27.43 -14.54
CA LEU A 250 -4.65 -27.02 -13.63
C LEU A 250 -3.27 -27.47 -14.15
N GLN A 251 -3.13 -28.74 -14.54
CA GLN A 251 -1.87 -29.26 -15.09
C GLN A 251 -1.50 -28.62 -16.42
N GLU A 252 -2.49 -28.31 -17.27
CA GLU A 252 -2.28 -27.58 -18.51
C GLU A 252 -1.72 -26.18 -18.22
N MET A 253 -2.32 -25.43 -17.29
CA MET A 253 -1.86 -24.09 -16.95
C MET A 253 -0.49 -24.08 -16.26
N LEU A 254 -0.20 -25.08 -15.41
CA LEU A 254 1.14 -25.28 -14.82
C LEU A 254 2.24 -25.52 -15.87
N ARG A 255 1.89 -25.94 -17.08
CA ARG A 255 2.81 -26.22 -18.19
C ARG A 255 2.68 -25.24 -19.36
N SER A 256 1.92 -24.16 -19.17
CA SER A 256 1.75 -23.11 -20.17
C SER A 256 3.09 -22.49 -20.55
N GLU A 257 3.25 -22.06 -21.81
CA GLU A 257 4.42 -21.29 -22.24
C GLU A 257 4.48 -19.92 -21.53
N ASP A 258 3.31 -19.35 -21.22
CA ASP A 258 3.19 -18.09 -20.49
C ASP A 258 3.39 -18.31 -18.98
N PHE A 259 4.44 -17.70 -18.44
CA PHE A 259 4.77 -17.82 -17.02
C PHE A 259 3.70 -17.19 -16.11
N HIS A 260 2.89 -16.25 -16.61
CA HIS A 260 1.78 -15.68 -15.86
C HIS A 260 0.74 -16.76 -15.53
N ALA A 261 0.39 -17.57 -16.53
CA ALA A 261 -0.55 -18.68 -16.34
C ALA A 261 0.02 -19.74 -15.40
N ARG A 262 1.31 -20.06 -15.52
CA ARG A 262 1.99 -20.98 -14.59
C ARG A 262 1.94 -20.45 -13.15
N ALA A 263 2.28 -19.18 -12.92
CA ALA A 263 2.23 -18.57 -11.60
C ALA A 263 0.81 -18.58 -11.00
N ALA A 264 -0.19 -18.17 -11.79
CA ALA A 264 -1.59 -18.22 -11.39
C ALA A 264 -2.06 -19.66 -11.06
N ALA A 265 -1.59 -20.65 -11.80
CA ALA A 265 -1.91 -22.06 -11.56
C ALA A 265 -1.27 -22.59 -10.27
N VAL A 266 -0.04 -22.20 -9.93
CA VAL A 266 0.59 -22.53 -8.64
C VAL A 266 -0.22 -21.95 -7.47
N ARG A 267 -0.75 -20.73 -7.62
CA ARG A 267 -1.66 -20.14 -6.63
C ARG A 267 -2.93 -20.96 -6.46
N VAL A 268 -3.55 -21.41 -7.55
CA VAL A 268 -4.72 -22.33 -7.48
C VAL A 268 -4.32 -23.64 -6.77
N LEU A 269 -3.15 -24.20 -7.10
CA LEU A 269 -2.64 -25.43 -6.49
C LEU A 269 -2.47 -25.29 -4.97
N ARG A 270 -1.89 -24.18 -4.49
CA ARG A 270 -1.71 -23.87 -3.06
C ARG A 270 -3.02 -24.05 -2.27
N TYR A 271 -4.12 -23.50 -2.78
CA TYR A 271 -5.43 -23.55 -2.11
C TYR A 271 -6.20 -24.86 -2.31
N ASN A 272 -5.66 -25.80 -3.07
CA ASN A 272 -6.31 -27.08 -3.37
C ASN A 272 -5.35 -28.28 -3.21
N MET A 273 -4.26 -28.15 -2.44
CA MET A 273 -3.27 -29.21 -2.25
C MET A 273 -3.87 -30.49 -1.66
N ASP A 274 -4.95 -30.38 -0.87
CA ASP A 274 -5.70 -31.49 -0.29
C ASP A 274 -6.62 -32.22 -1.30
N ARG A 275 -6.91 -31.60 -2.44
CA ARG A 275 -7.87 -32.09 -3.44
C ARG A 275 -7.23 -32.49 -4.76
N VAL A 276 -6.06 -31.95 -5.08
CA VAL A 276 -5.35 -32.23 -6.31
C VAL A 276 -4.43 -33.43 -6.10
N PRO A 277 -4.63 -34.54 -6.83
CA PRO A 277 -3.70 -35.66 -6.80
C PRO A 277 -2.30 -35.21 -7.21
N ASN A 278 -1.27 -35.74 -6.55
CA ASN A 278 0.14 -35.40 -6.80
C ASN A 278 0.48 -33.91 -6.63
N ALA A 279 -0.29 -33.15 -5.83
CA ALA A 279 -0.06 -31.72 -5.60
C ALA A 279 1.40 -31.39 -5.24
N THR A 280 2.02 -32.19 -4.38
CA THR A 280 3.44 -32.05 -4.04
C THR A 280 4.36 -32.11 -5.25
N ALA A 281 4.17 -33.09 -6.14
CA ALA A 281 5.04 -33.25 -7.32
C ALA A 281 4.87 -32.08 -8.28
N LEU A 282 3.64 -31.60 -8.47
CA LEU A 282 3.35 -30.39 -9.26
C LEU A 282 4.02 -29.15 -8.66
N LEU A 283 4.08 -29.05 -7.33
CA LEU A 283 4.76 -27.96 -6.65
C LEU A 283 6.29 -28.06 -6.74
N GLU A 284 6.85 -29.27 -6.73
CA GLU A 284 8.27 -29.52 -7.01
C GLU A 284 8.64 -29.12 -8.46
N GLU A 285 7.76 -29.38 -9.44
CA GLU A 285 7.92 -28.91 -10.83
C GLU A 285 7.97 -27.37 -10.89
N ALA A 286 7.05 -26.68 -10.20
CA ALA A 286 7.01 -25.23 -10.13
C ALA A 286 8.25 -24.61 -9.44
N ALA A 287 8.82 -25.30 -8.44
CA ALA A 287 10.02 -24.84 -7.75
C ALA A 287 11.25 -24.77 -8.66
N VAL A 288 11.33 -25.60 -9.71
CA VAL A 288 12.44 -25.59 -10.67
C VAL A 288 12.18 -24.72 -11.91
N ASP A 289 11.06 -23.99 -11.96
CA ASP A 289 10.66 -23.19 -13.12
C ASP A 289 11.77 -22.21 -13.55
N ALA A 290 11.82 -21.91 -14.85
CA ALA A 290 12.76 -20.94 -15.40
C ALA A 290 12.49 -19.52 -14.87
N HIS A 291 11.21 -19.16 -14.70
CA HIS A 291 10.78 -17.83 -14.32
C HIS A 291 10.72 -17.63 -12.80
N GLY A 292 11.22 -16.48 -12.32
CA GLY A 292 11.29 -16.17 -10.88
C GLY A 292 9.91 -16.09 -10.21
N ARG A 293 8.91 -15.51 -10.88
CA ARG A 293 7.53 -15.39 -10.38
C ARG A 293 6.89 -16.74 -10.04
N VAL A 294 7.08 -17.75 -10.88
CA VAL A 294 6.54 -19.11 -10.64
C VAL A 294 7.23 -19.75 -9.44
N ARG A 295 8.56 -19.57 -9.32
CA ARG A 295 9.31 -20.02 -8.14
C ARG A 295 8.87 -19.32 -6.86
N LEU A 296 8.54 -18.03 -6.92
CA LEU A 296 8.02 -17.28 -5.77
C LEU A 296 6.65 -17.80 -5.32
N GLU A 297 5.72 -18.05 -6.25
CA GLU A 297 4.45 -18.73 -5.93
C GLU A 297 4.71 -20.11 -5.29
N ALA A 298 5.71 -20.86 -5.77
CA ALA A 298 6.07 -22.15 -5.19
C ALA A 298 6.64 -22.04 -3.77
N ILE A 299 7.52 -21.05 -3.50
CA ILE A 299 8.05 -20.74 -2.17
C ILE A 299 6.91 -20.40 -1.20
N VAL A 300 6.01 -19.53 -1.63
CA VAL A 300 4.84 -19.13 -0.83
C VAL A 300 3.98 -20.35 -0.56
N ALA A 301 3.57 -21.10 -1.59
CA ALA A 301 2.74 -22.29 -1.44
C ALA A 301 3.37 -23.36 -0.52
N ALA A 302 4.67 -23.60 -0.64
CA ALA A 302 5.40 -24.55 0.20
C ALA A 302 5.33 -24.18 1.69
N SER A 303 5.38 -22.89 2.02
CA SER A 303 5.26 -22.43 3.41
C SER A 303 3.93 -22.81 4.08
N TRP A 304 2.89 -23.13 3.29
CA TRP A 304 1.57 -23.54 3.75
C TRP A 304 1.39 -25.05 3.94
N MET A 305 2.35 -25.86 3.47
CA MET A 305 2.29 -27.31 3.59
C MET A 305 2.38 -27.77 5.05
N ASN A 306 1.77 -28.94 5.33
CA ASN A 306 1.84 -29.57 6.66
C ASN A 306 3.14 -30.37 6.86
N ASP A 307 3.72 -30.91 5.79
CA ASP A 307 5.01 -31.59 5.84
C ASP A 307 6.15 -30.58 5.73
N ASN A 308 6.67 -30.15 6.87
CA ASN A 308 7.75 -29.17 6.94
C ASN A 308 9.05 -29.65 6.29
N ALA A 309 9.35 -30.96 6.29
CA ALA A 309 10.61 -31.46 5.72
C ALA A 309 10.58 -31.33 4.19
N LEU A 310 9.46 -31.72 3.59
CA LEU A 310 9.21 -31.58 2.17
C LEU A 310 9.08 -30.11 1.74
N ALA A 311 8.38 -29.30 2.52
CA ALA A 311 8.27 -27.86 2.29
C ALA A 311 9.64 -27.17 2.24
N ARG A 312 10.53 -27.48 3.19
CA ARG A 312 11.90 -26.95 3.21
C ARG A 312 12.69 -27.35 1.97
N LYS A 313 12.53 -28.61 1.51
CA LYS A 313 13.15 -29.06 0.27
C LYS A 313 12.68 -28.24 -0.92
N ILE A 314 11.37 -28.01 -1.07
CA ILE A 314 10.79 -27.21 -2.17
C ILE A 314 11.30 -25.77 -2.13
N VAL A 315 11.29 -25.13 -0.95
CA VAL A 315 11.83 -23.76 -0.79
C VAL A 315 13.32 -23.72 -1.16
N ALA A 316 14.12 -24.68 -0.71
CA ALA A 316 15.55 -24.76 -1.05
C ALA A 316 15.78 -25.00 -2.55
N THR A 317 14.96 -25.83 -3.19
CA THR A 317 15.02 -26.06 -4.64
C THR A 317 14.71 -24.79 -5.43
N ALA A 318 13.67 -24.05 -5.05
CA ALA A 318 13.34 -22.76 -5.67
C ALA A 318 14.44 -21.71 -5.46
N ALA A 319 15.03 -21.67 -4.26
CA ALA A 319 16.12 -20.77 -3.89
C ALA A 319 17.50 -21.16 -4.45
N ALA A 320 17.62 -22.33 -5.10
CA ALA A 320 18.88 -22.74 -5.75
C ALA A 320 19.19 -21.94 -7.03
N LYS A 321 18.17 -21.32 -7.63
CA LYS A 321 18.33 -20.34 -8.71
C LYS A 321 18.45 -18.93 -8.11
N PRO A 322 19.03 -17.96 -8.84
CA PRO A 322 19.15 -16.59 -8.35
C PRO A 322 17.81 -16.03 -7.86
N LEU A 323 17.85 -15.45 -6.65
CA LEU A 323 16.76 -14.68 -6.05
C LEU A 323 17.04 -13.19 -6.28
N ASP A 324 15.96 -12.44 -6.45
CA ASP A 324 15.98 -10.98 -6.60
C ASP A 324 15.30 -10.30 -5.40
N VAL A 325 15.17 -8.96 -5.48
CA VAL A 325 14.57 -8.13 -4.43
C VAL A 325 13.14 -8.53 -4.06
N TRP A 326 12.43 -9.24 -4.94
CA TRP A 326 11.06 -9.68 -4.73
C TRP A 326 10.97 -11.04 -4.04
N SER A 327 11.99 -11.88 -4.18
CA SER A 327 11.95 -13.29 -3.79
C SER A 327 12.91 -13.65 -2.66
N GLU A 328 13.99 -12.89 -2.45
CA GLU A 328 15.00 -13.15 -1.42
C GLU A 328 14.39 -13.18 -0.01
N GLN A 329 13.67 -12.12 0.37
CA GLN A 329 13.09 -12.01 1.70
C GLN A 329 11.95 -13.03 1.92
N ALA A 330 11.17 -13.34 0.87
CA ALA A 330 10.12 -14.35 0.93
C ALA A 330 10.70 -15.75 1.15
N ALA A 331 11.75 -16.12 0.41
CA ALA A 331 12.45 -17.40 0.56
C ALA A 331 13.06 -17.55 1.95
N LYS A 332 13.74 -16.50 2.45
CA LYS A 332 14.31 -16.48 3.79
C LYS A 332 13.22 -16.67 4.87
N THR A 333 12.14 -15.90 4.76
CA THR A 333 11.03 -15.95 5.73
C THR A 333 10.36 -17.33 5.72
N ALA A 334 10.10 -17.90 4.54
CA ALA A 334 9.54 -19.25 4.42
C ALA A 334 10.48 -20.29 5.05
N SER A 335 11.78 -20.24 4.74
CA SER A 335 12.79 -21.14 5.31
C SER A 335 12.84 -21.06 6.84
N ASP A 336 12.95 -19.84 7.39
CA ASP A 336 13.06 -19.60 8.83
C ASP A 336 11.82 -20.09 9.60
N ARG A 337 10.62 -19.81 9.08
CA ARG A 337 9.36 -20.25 9.70
C ARG A 337 9.19 -21.76 9.64
N LEU A 338 9.50 -22.38 8.51
CA LEU A 338 9.51 -23.83 8.39
C LEU A 338 10.57 -24.46 9.30
N ALA A 339 11.67 -23.75 9.58
CA ALA A 339 12.71 -24.12 10.55
C ALA A 339 12.29 -23.99 12.02
N GLY A 340 11.16 -23.32 12.31
CA GLY A 340 10.73 -23.01 13.66
C GLY A 340 11.58 -21.93 14.33
N ILE A 341 12.29 -21.12 13.55
CA ILE A 341 13.07 -20.00 14.06
C ILE A 341 12.11 -18.94 14.60
N VAL A 342 12.32 -18.53 15.85
CA VAL A 342 11.54 -17.46 16.48
C VAL A 342 11.92 -16.14 15.82
N GLU A 343 10.96 -15.53 15.15
CA GLU A 343 11.11 -14.20 14.56
C GLU A 343 11.14 -13.16 15.68
N ILE A 344 12.18 -12.33 15.70
CA ILE A 344 12.28 -11.19 16.61
C ILE A 344 11.56 -10.02 15.94
N GLU A 345 10.54 -9.48 16.60
CA GLU A 345 9.87 -8.26 16.12
C GLU A 345 10.90 -7.14 16.01
N LYS A 346 11.10 -6.65 14.79
CA LYS A 346 11.89 -5.45 14.53
C LYS A 346 10.93 -4.26 14.43
N PRO A 347 11.30 -3.09 14.96
CA PRO A 347 10.52 -1.89 14.70
C PRO A 347 10.36 -1.66 13.20
N ASP A 348 9.18 -1.23 12.77
CA ASP A 348 8.86 -0.96 11.36
C ASP A 348 9.57 0.31 10.82
N HIS A 349 10.29 1.00 11.71
CA HIS A 349 11.07 2.20 11.42
C HIS A 349 12.57 1.97 11.62
N PRO A 350 13.45 2.73 10.95
CA PRO A 350 14.88 2.63 11.17
C PRO A 350 15.25 3.06 12.59
N THR A 351 16.29 2.42 13.16
CA THR A 351 16.96 2.90 14.36
C THR A 351 18.15 3.77 13.98
N LEU A 352 18.02 5.08 14.14
CA LEU A 352 19.10 6.03 13.91
C LEU A 352 20.15 5.97 15.02
N PRO A 353 21.45 5.95 14.68
CA PRO A 353 22.51 5.95 15.68
C PRO A 353 22.51 7.26 16.47
N VAL A 354 22.85 7.19 17.75
CA VAL A 354 22.99 8.38 18.59
C VAL A 354 24.22 9.20 18.13
N PRO A 355 24.09 10.51 17.88
CA PRO A 355 25.21 11.37 17.55
C PRO A 355 26.33 11.33 18.60
N LYS A 356 27.59 11.34 18.14
CA LYS A 356 28.78 11.15 19.01
C LYS A 356 28.93 12.24 20.08
N HIS A 357 28.42 13.44 19.84
CA HIS A 357 28.50 14.56 20.79
C HIS A 357 27.49 14.44 21.94
N LEU A 358 26.43 13.64 21.79
CA LEU A 358 25.44 13.42 22.83
C LEU A 358 25.91 12.30 23.79
N LYS A 359 26.12 12.66 25.05
CA LYS A 359 26.62 11.76 26.11
C LYS A 359 25.69 11.78 27.33
N GLY A 360 25.83 10.76 28.19
CA GLY A 360 25.15 10.71 29.48
C GLY A 360 23.63 10.88 29.39
N PRO A 361 23.00 11.80 30.15
CA PRO A 361 21.56 12.05 30.10
C PRO A 361 21.04 12.41 28.71
N ALA A 362 21.76 13.24 27.94
CA ALA A 362 21.35 13.67 26.60
C ALA A 362 21.29 12.50 25.60
N ARG A 363 22.13 11.48 25.78
CA ARG A 363 22.06 10.24 24.98
C ARG A 363 20.75 9.49 25.25
N LYS A 364 20.38 9.30 26.52
CA LYS A 364 19.13 8.62 26.89
C LYS A 364 17.92 9.40 26.38
N GLN A 365 17.96 10.73 26.52
CA GLN A 365 16.93 11.62 26.02
C GLN A 365 16.77 11.54 24.49
N TYR A 366 17.86 11.48 23.72
CA TYR A 366 17.79 11.28 22.27
C TYR A 366 17.15 9.93 21.90
N GLN A 367 17.46 8.86 22.63
CA GLN A 367 16.88 7.53 22.39
C GLN A 367 15.37 7.53 22.65
N LEU A 368 14.92 8.09 23.79
CA LEU A 368 13.50 8.30 24.07
C LEU A 368 12.84 9.17 22.99
N GLY A 369 13.51 10.23 22.56
CA GLY A 369 13.00 11.12 21.52
C GLY A 369 12.79 10.43 20.18
N GLN A 370 13.68 9.50 19.83
CA GLN A 370 13.55 8.66 18.65
C GLN A 370 12.33 7.75 18.76
N GLU A 371 12.13 7.11 19.90
CA GLU A 371 10.93 6.29 20.15
C GLU A 371 9.66 7.14 19.99
N VAL A 372 9.60 8.33 20.60
CA VAL A 372 8.46 9.26 20.48
C VAL A 372 8.24 9.69 19.03
N TYR A 373 9.30 9.99 18.28
CA TYR A 373 9.21 10.41 16.88
C TYR A 373 8.51 9.36 16.00
N PHE A 374 8.83 8.09 16.23
CA PHE A 374 8.32 6.97 15.43
C PHE A 374 7.03 6.34 15.96
N ARG A 375 6.46 6.83 17.07
CA ARG A 375 5.12 6.41 17.50
C ARG A 375 4.10 6.75 16.42
N ASP A 376 3.19 5.82 16.16
CA ASP A 376 2.10 6.04 15.21
C ASP A 376 1.29 7.28 15.56
N GLY A 377 0.95 8.07 14.53
CA GLY A 377 0.21 9.32 14.68
C GLY A 377 1.02 10.50 15.24
N HIS A 378 2.33 10.36 15.46
CA HIS A 378 3.21 11.43 15.92
C HIS A 378 4.01 12.05 14.76
N CYS A 379 5.29 12.35 14.96
CA CYS A 379 6.08 13.18 14.08
C CYS A 379 6.43 12.48 12.76
N GLY A 380 6.92 11.24 12.83
CA GLY A 380 7.39 10.47 11.68
C GLY A 380 6.29 10.12 10.68
N THR A 381 5.02 10.12 11.12
CA THR A 381 3.86 9.97 10.24
C THR A 381 3.86 11.04 9.15
N CYS A 382 4.02 12.32 9.52
CA CYS A 382 4.01 13.41 8.55
C CYS A 382 5.41 13.69 7.99
N HIS A 383 6.42 13.80 8.85
CA HIS A 383 7.79 14.18 8.48
C HIS A 383 8.62 13.06 7.87
N GLN A 384 8.04 11.86 7.74
CA GLN A 384 8.65 10.63 7.21
C GLN A 384 9.80 10.09 8.08
N PRO A 385 10.16 8.80 7.96
CA PRO A 385 11.25 8.22 8.75
C PRO A 385 12.63 8.85 8.51
N ASN A 386 12.85 9.42 7.33
CA ASN A 386 14.08 10.10 6.95
C ASN A 386 14.09 11.60 7.27
N GLY A 387 13.01 12.12 7.86
CA GLY A 387 12.86 13.54 8.22
C GLY A 387 12.73 14.49 7.02
N LYS A 388 12.61 13.99 5.79
CA LYS A 388 12.52 14.84 4.59
C LYS A 388 11.14 15.44 4.37
N GLY A 389 10.13 15.03 5.15
CA GLY A 389 8.76 15.41 4.90
C GLY A 389 8.21 14.75 3.63
N LEU A 390 7.10 15.29 3.15
CA LEU A 390 6.48 14.85 1.92
C LEU A 390 5.77 16.03 1.25
N ASP A 391 6.27 16.37 0.07
CA ASP A 391 5.82 17.55 -0.66
C ASP A 391 4.47 17.35 -1.34
N PRO A 392 3.68 18.43 -1.51
CA PRO A 392 3.93 19.80 -1.03
C PRO A 392 3.37 20.07 0.39
N ALA A 393 2.92 19.04 1.12
CA ALA A 393 2.10 19.22 2.32
C ALA A 393 2.91 19.22 3.63
N PHE A 394 3.95 18.39 3.73
CA PHE A 394 4.64 18.12 4.99
C PHE A 394 6.09 18.57 4.89
N PRO A 395 6.53 19.57 5.67
CA PRO A 395 7.85 20.15 5.53
C PRO A 395 8.99 19.25 6.02
N SER A 396 10.16 19.43 5.41
CA SER A 396 11.40 18.77 5.83
C SER A 396 11.89 19.25 7.19
N LEU A 397 12.36 18.30 8.01
CA LEU A 397 13.11 18.55 9.24
C LEU A 397 14.63 18.54 8.99
N GLU A 398 15.08 18.13 7.79
CA GLU A 398 16.50 18.06 7.45
C GLU A 398 17.12 19.46 7.41
N LYS A 399 18.16 19.69 8.23
CA LYS A 399 18.87 20.97 8.35
C LYS A 399 17.92 22.17 8.46
N SER A 400 16.80 22.01 9.17
CA SER A 400 15.69 22.95 9.11
C SER A 400 16.00 24.22 9.93
N PRO A 401 15.90 25.44 9.35
CA PRO A 401 16.09 26.69 10.09
C PRO A 401 15.06 26.86 11.21
N TRP A 402 13.90 26.21 11.09
CA TRP A 402 12.85 26.23 12.12
C TRP A 402 13.27 25.55 13.42
N LEU A 403 14.23 24.62 13.35
CA LEU A 403 14.79 23.92 14.50
C LEU A 403 16.06 24.56 15.05
N ALA A 404 16.68 25.49 14.31
CA ALA A 404 17.97 26.07 14.65
C ALA A 404 17.88 27.15 15.73
N GLY A 405 18.91 27.25 16.58
CA GLY A 405 19.01 28.31 17.58
C GLY A 405 18.18 28.09 18.83
N ASP A 406 17.47 29.13 19.30
CA ASP A 406 16.69 29.06 20.53
C ASP A 406 15.60 27.98 20.44
N PRO A 407 15.55 26.99 21.35
CA PRO A 407 14.54 25.94 21.33
C PRO A 407 13.12 26.43 21.58
N GLU A 408 12.89 27.64 22.09
CA GLU A 408 11.55 28.16 22.38
C GLU A 408 10.60 28.07 21.17
N ARG A 409 11.09 28.39 19.96
CA ARG A 409 10.28 28.24 18.73
C ARG A 409 9.83 26.80 18.52
N ALA A 410 10.77 25.85 18.59
CA ALA A 410 10.48 24.44 18.37
C ALA A 410 9.55 23.87 19.44
N ILE A 411 9.66 24.35 20.69
CA ILE A 411 8.76 24.00 21.79
C ILE A 411 7.34 24.52 21.52
N LYS A 412 7.18 25.79 21.12
CA LYS A 412 5.88 26.37 20.77
C LYS A 412 5.21 25.63 19.60
N LEU A 413 5.97 25.30 18.55
CA LEU A 413 5.52 24.49 17.43
C LEU A 413 4.99 23.13 17.88
N ALA A 414 5.76 22.40 18.69
CA ALA A 414 5.36 21.07 19.14
C ALA A 414 4.15 21.11 20.09
N LEU A 415 4.07 22.11 20.98
CA LEU A 415 2.97 22.22 21.93
C LEU A 415 1.63 22.57 21.26
N TYR A 416 1.63 23.54 20.35
CA TYR A 416 0.41 24.18 19.85
C TYR A 416 0.20 24.02 18.35
N GLY A 417 1.14 23.39 17.64
CA GLY A 417 1.07 23.26 16.20
C GLY A 417 1.31 24.58 15.47
N LEU A 418 1.18 24.54 14.15
CA LEU A 418 1.41 25.65 13.25
C LEU A 418 0.40 25.62 12.11
N MET A 419 -0.10 26.78 11.72
CA MET A 419 -0.95 26.98 10.56
C MET A 419 -0.48 28.22 9.78
N GLY A 420 -0.67 28.19 8.45
CA GLY A 420 -0.36 29.30 7.57
C GLY A 420 0.97 29.14 6.81
N PRO A 421 1.19 29.96 5.78
CA PRO A 421 2.24 29.77 4.80
C PRO A 421 3.62 29.77 5.45
N MET A 422 4.51 28.91 4.98
CA MET A 422 5.87 28.81 5.52
C MET A 422 6.90 28.47 4.43
N GLU A 423 8.17 28.77 4.72
CA GLU A 423 9.29 28.40 3.88
C GLU A 423 10.30 27.58 4.66
N VAL A 424 10.74 26.45 4.09
CA VAL A 424 11.79 25.60 4.67
C VAL A 424 12.79 25.26 3.56
N ASN A 425 14.05 25.63 3.75
CA ASN A 425 15.15 25.36 2.81
C ASN A 425 14.83 25.80 1.36
N GLY A 426 14.23 26.98 1.19
CA GLY A 426 13.86 27.52 -0.13
C GLY A 426 12.56 26.95 -0.71
N LYS A 427 11.93 26.00 -0.04
CA LYS A 427 10.65 25.41 -0.45
C LYS A 427 9.48 26.04 0.28
N LYS A 428 8.47 26.46 -0.48
CA LYS A 428 7.25 27.08 0.03
C LYS A 428 6.17 26.03 0.28
N TYR A 429 5.50 26.16 1.41
CA TYR A 429 4.34 25.38 1.83
C TYR A 429 3.20 26.35 2.05
N ASP A 430 2.01 26.04 1.54
CA ASP A 430 0.82 26.89 1.67
C ASP A 430 0.31 26.97 3.13
N GLY A 431 0.64 25.97 3.95
CA GLY A 431 0.25 25.88 5.34
C GLY A 431 -1.23 25.59 5.56
N GLN A 432 -1.91 25.01 4.56
CA GLN A 432 -3.31 24.61 4.69
C GLN A 432 -3.48 23.35 5.55
N VAL A 433 -2.45 22.50 5.57
CA VAL A 433 -2.39 21.33 6.47
C VAL A 433 -1.73 21.78 7.78
N PRO A 434 -2.49 21.90 8.88
CA PRO A 434 -1.89 22.36 10.13
C PRO A 434 -1.01 21.26 10.73
N MET A 435 0.09 21.67 11.35
CA MET A 435 0.89 20.80 12.21
C MET A 435 0.09 20.48 13.48
N THR A 436 -0.12 19.20 13.78
CA THR A 436 -0.87 18.75 14.96
C THR A 436 -0.25 19.28 16.28
N PRO A 437 -1.06 19.80 17.22
CA PRO A 437 -0.58 20.21 18.53
C PRO A 437 -0.38 18.99 19.44
N PHE A 438 0.85 18.74 19.90
CA PHE A 438 1.17 17.61 20.77
C PHE A 438 1.17 17.96 22.26
N GLY A 439 0.91 19.22 22.63
CA GLY A 439 0.94 19.65 24.03
C GLY A 439 -0.06 18.93 24.94
N GLY A 440 -1.20 18.49 24.41
CA GLY A 440 -2.17 17.67 25.15
C GLY A 440 -1.88 16.16 25.13
N LEU A 441 -0.96 15.70 24.29
CA LEU A 441 -0.64 14.29 24.07
C LEU A 441 0.68 13.87 24.72
N LEU A 442 1.67 14.77 24.74
CA LEU A 442 3.01 14.51 25.25
C LEU A 442 3.27 15.25 26.56
N LYS A 443 3.86 14.52 27.51
CA LYS A 443 4.41 15.11 28.73
C LYS A 443 5.67 15.92 28.41
N ASP A 444 6.07 16.81 29.32
CA ASP A 444 7.22 17.70 29.10
C ASP A 444 8.52 16.97 28.80
N GLU A 445 8.76 15.84 29.47
CA GLU A 445 9.92 14.99 29.22
C GLU A 445 9.93 14.40 27.81
N GLU A 446 8.79 13.89 27.34
CA GLU A 446 8.67 13.31 26.00
C GLU A 446 8.78 14.37 24.91
N LEU A 447 8.20 15.56 25.14
CA LEU A 447 8.31 16.69 24.22
C LEU A 447 9.75 17.21 24.13
N ALA A 448 10.44 17.34 25.27
CA ALA A 448 11.86 17.68 25.31
C ALA A 448 12.72 16.62 24.61
N ALA A 449 12.39 15.33 24.80
CA ALA A 449 13.08 14.22 24.17
C ALA A 449 12.94 14.23 22.65
N VAL A 450 11.71 14.31 22.11
CA VAL A 450 11.48 14.31 20.66
C VAL A 450 12.10 15.55 20.00
N LEU A 451 12.06 16.71 20.66
CA LEU A 451 12.72 17.91 20.17
C LEU A 451 14.24 17.77 20.17
N THR A 452 14.82 17.14 21.19
CA THR A 452 16.26 16.81 21.23
C THR A 452 16.65 15.89 20.10
N PHE A 453 15.82 14.88 19.80
CA PHE A 453 16.02 13.97 18.67
C PHE A 453 16.02 14.72 17.34
N VAL A 454 14.94 15.43 16.97
CA VAL A 454 14.86 16.10 15.66
C VAL A 454 15.94 17.18 15.49
N ARG A 455 16.30 17.90 16.57
CA ARG A 455 17.38 18.90 16.60
C ARG A 455 18.79 18.31 16.45
N ASN A 456 18.94 16.99 16.54
CA ASN A 456 20.22 16.29 16.43
C ASN A 456 20.19 15.13 15.42
N SER A 457 19.14 15.06 14.60
CA SER A 457 18.98 14.09 13.51
C SER A 457 18.87 14.83 12.18
N PHE A 458 18.87 14.09 11.07
CA PHE A 458 18.63 14.66 9.73
C PHE A 458 19.59 15.83 9.38
N GLY A 459 20.85 15.70 9.78
CA GLY A 459 21.86 16.74 9.57
C GLY A 459 21.76 17.97 10.47
N ASN A 460 20.79 18.03 11.39
CA ASN A 460 20.74 19.04 12.44
C ASN A 460 21.78 18.76 13.53
N GLN A 461 22.33 19.82 14.12
CA GLN A 461 23.29 19.72 15.22
C GLN A 461 23.09 20.89 16.19
N GLU A 462 22.01 20.83 16.97
CA GLU A 462 21.61 21.87 17.91
C GLU A 462 21.68 21.38 19.37
N SER A 463 21.63 22.31 20.32
CA SER A 463 21.58 21.95 21.75
C SER A 463 20.35 21.08 22.08
N PRO A 464 20.49 20.09 22.99
CA PRO A 464 19.35 19.38 23.57
C PRO A 464 18.34 20.34 24.21
N VAL A 465 17.07 19.96 24.19
CA VAL A 465 15.98 20.68 24.85
C VAL A 465 15.76 20.06 26.23
N THR A 466 15.74 20.86 27.29
CA THR A 466 15.50 20.34 28.64
C THR A 466 14.02 20.33 29.00
N THR A 467 13.63 19.47 29.95
CA THR A 467 12.25 19.41 30.47
C THR A 467 11.83 20.75 31.09
N GLU A 468 12.74 21.44 31.77
CA GLU A 468 12.49 22.74 32.39
C GLU A 468 12.23 23.84 31.35
N GLN A 469 12.88 23.79 30.19
CA GLN A 469 12.59 24.70 29.08
C GLN A 469 11.16 24.48 28.58
N VAL A 470 10.74 23.24 28.41
CA VAL A 470 9.36 22.91 28.00
C VAL A 470 8.35 23.39 29.03
N GLN A 471 8.59 23.13 30.32
CA GLN A 471 7.74 23.60 31.42
C GLN A 471 7.61 25.13 31.44
N THR A 472 8.72 25.83 31.24
CA THR A 472 8.75 27.29 31.21
C THR A 472 7.87 27.84 30.08
N VAL A 473 8.04 27.31 28.86
CA VAL A 473 7.22 27.72 27.71
C VAL A 473 5.76 27.36 27.93
N ARG A 474 5.44 26.15 28.38
CA ARG A 474 4.06 25.71 28.65
C ARG A 474 3.37 26.59 29.69
N LYS A 475 4.08 26.98 30.76
CA LYS A 475 3.55 27.90 31.78
C LYS A 475 3.32 29.31 31.20
N ALA A 476 4.25 29.82 30.41
CA ALA A 476 4.13 31.12 29.76
C ALA A 476 2.98 31.18 28.72
N THR A 477 2.58 30.03 28.18
CA THR A 477 1.57 29.91 27.11
C THR A 477 0.30 29.18 27.54
N ALA A 478 0.08 28.99 28.85
CA ALA A 478 -0.98 28.14 29.40
C ALA A 478 -2.42 28.47 28.95
N GLY A 479 -2.69 29.72 28.54
CA GLY A 479 -4.00 30.15 28.03
C GLY A 479 -4.24 29.92 26.54
N ARG A 480 -3.23 29.46 25.80
CA ARG A 480 -3.33 29.25 24.34
C ARG A 480 -4.01 27.92 24.04
N VAL A 481 -5.01 27.98 23.15
CA VAL A 481 -5.76 26.81 22.67
C VAL A 481 -5.75 26.67 21.15
N MET A 482 -5.33 27.72 20.43
CA MET A 482 -5.29 27.77 18.98
C MET A 482 -3.87 27.52 18.44
N PHE A 483 -3.80 27.11 17.17
CA PHE A 483 -2.56 27.02 16.40
C PHE A 483 -1.78 28.33 16.42
N TYR A 484 -0.44 28.26 16.41
CA TYR A 484 0.35 29.43 16.03
C TYR A 484 0.11 29.74 14.56
N GLN A 485 -0.08 31.02 14.25
CA GLN A 485 0.06 31.47 12.86
C GLN A 485 1.54 31.66 12.56
N THR A 486 1.98 31.31 11.35
CA THR A 486 3.40 31.43 10.94
C THR A 486 3.97 32.82 11.24
N GLU A 487 3.29 33.88 10.81
CA GLU A 487 3.77 35.26 11.01
C GLU A 487 3.88 35.64 12.50
N GLU A 488 2.92 35.20 13.32
CA GLU A 488 2.90 35.46 14.76
C GLU A 488 4.11 34.80 15.43
N LEU A 489 4.34 33.51 15.15
CA LEU A 489 5.45 32.78 15.75
C LEU A 489 6.80 33.34 15.30
N LEU A 490 6.94 33.75 14.04
CA LEU A 490 8.17 34.35 13.53
C LEU A 490 8.44 35.74 14.12
N LYS A 491 7.39 36.48 14.48
CA LYS A 491 7.53 37.76 15.18
C LYS A 491 8.04 37.56 16.61
N GLU A 492 7.57 36.53 17.31
CA GLU A 492 8.02 36.19 18.67
C GLU A 492 9.40 35.53 18.68
N ASN A 493 9.65 34.63 17.71
CA ASN A 493 10.84 33.79 17.65
C ASN A 493 11.37 33.72 16.19
N PRO A 494 12.09 34.76 15.72
CA PRO A 494 12.53 34.86 14.32
C PRO A 494 13.53 33.77 13.92
N LEU A 495 13.51 33.39 12.63
CA LEU A 495 14.52 32.49 12.06
C LEU A 495 15.92 33.12 12.18
N LYS A 496 16.94 32.26 12.26
CA LYS A 496 18.35 32.68 12.31
C LYS A 496 18.94 32.89 10.92
#